data_AF-A0A973WNB5-F1
#
_entry.id   AF-A0A973WNB5-F1
#
_cell.length_a   1.000
_cell.length_b   1.000
_cell.length_c   1.000
_cell.angle_alpha   90.00
_cell.angle_beta   90.00
_cell.angle_gamma   90.00
#
_symmetry.space_group_name_H-M   'P 1'
#
loop_
_entity.id
_entity.type
_entity.pdbx_description
1 polymer ?
#
loop_
_entity_poly.entity_id
_entity_poly.type
_entity_poly.pdbx_seq_one_letter_code
_entity_poly.pdbx_strand_id
1 'polypeptide(L)'
;MFGDLFWDVATSYFALGLDGLVFIVAFVIGHFPLLRYSAQLAPYVAVARLVSVLVAALLFFMIGFRVSDEREEAKSLRATIAAQQADLENSRKSRADEAARADAIAEGARAQYEADVDYIGQLEADDRCKFDPFGRVRDGAARGSTAASGSAARSAAGTR
;
A
#
# COMPACT_ATOMS: atom_id res chain seq x y z
N MET A 1 -21.91 2.84 -14.85
CA MET A 1 -22.17 4.11 -14.13
C MET A 1 -23.65 4.33 -13.82
N PHE A 2 -24.56 4.56 -14.78
CA PHE A 2 -25.99 4.75 -14.45
C PHE A 2 -26.67 3.50 -13.90
N GLY A 3 -26.30 2.31 -14.39
CA GLY A 3 -26.83 1.04 -13.88
C GLY A 3 -26.41 0.77 -12.43
N ASP A 4 -25.15 1.06 -12.10
CA ASP A 4 -24.61 0.87 -10.74
C ASP A 4 -25.29 1.81 -9.74
N LEU A 5 -25.49 3.09 -10.11
CA LEU A 5 -26.24 4.06 -9.31
C LEU A 5 -27.70 3.65 -9.09
N PHE A 6 -28.36 3.09 -10.11
CA PHE A 6 -29.73 2.61 -9.97
C PHE A 6 -29.80 1.45 -8.97
N TRP A 7 -28.89 0.47 -9.08
CA TRP A 7 -28.85 -0.68 -8.17
C TRP A 7 -28.45 -0.30 -6.76
N ASP A 8 -27.54 0.65 -6.58
CA ASP A 8 -27.12 1.16 -5.27
C ASP A 8 -28.28 1.89 -4.55
N VAL A 9 -29.03 2.73 -5.28
CA VAL A 9 -30.23 3.39 -4.74
C VAL A 9 -31.36 2.38 -4.48
N ALA A 10 -31.58 1.44 -5.39
CA ALA A 10 -32.63 0.43 -5.26
C ALA A 10 -32.34 -0.54 -4.11
N THR A 11 -31.07 -0.88 -3.84
CA THR A 11 -30.66 -1.74 -2.71
C THR A 11 -30.37 -0.96 -1.42
N SER A 12 -30.65 0.35 -1.41
CA SER A 12 -30.49 1.17 -0.22
C SER A 12 -31.40 0.69 0.92
N TYR A 13 -30.98 0.91 2.16
CA TYR A 13 -31.75 0.55 3.35
C TYR A 13 -33.15 1.17 3.37
N PHE A 14 -33.31 2.34 2.74
CA PHE A 14 -34.59 3.02 2.62
C PHE A 14 -35.53 2.28 1.64
N ALA A 15 -35.04 1.89 0.47
CA ALA A 15 -35.81 1.15 -0.53
C ALA A 15 -36.21 -0.24 -0.01
N LEU A 16 -35.26 -0.98 0.57
CA LEU A 16 -35.52 -2.27 1.23
C LEU A 16 -36.52 -2.14 2.39
N GLY A 17 -36.45 -1.06 3.17
CA GLY A 17 -37.39 -0.78 4.24
C GLY A 17 -38.82 -0.51 3.74
N LEU A 18 -38.95 0.24 2.64
CA LEU A 18 -40.23 0.48 1.98
C LEU A 18 -40.82 -0.80 1.41
N ASP A 19 -40.03 -1.59 0.68
CA ASP A 19 -40.49 -2.88 0.12
C ASP A 19 -40.86 -3.86 1.23
N GLY A 20 -40.12 -3.88 2.33
CA GLY A 20 -40.46 -4.64 3.54
C GLY A 20 -41.79 -4.21 4.15
N LEU A 21 -42.08 -2.91 4.21
CA LEU A 21 -43.34 -2.39 4.72
C LEU A 21 -44.51 -2.76 3.79
N VAL A 22 -44.34 -2.64 2.47
CA VAL A 22 -45.34 -3.08 1.49
C VAL A 22 -45.58 -4.58 1.60
N PHE A 23 -44.52 -5.38 1.79
CA PHE A 23 -44.64 -6.81 2.01
C PHE A 23 -45.46 -7.14 3.26
N ILE A 24 -45.16 -6.51 4.40
CA ILE A 24 -45.90 -6.73 5.65
C ILE A 24 -47.38 -6.39 5.47
N VAL A 25 -47.69 -5.25 4.85
CA VAL A 25 -49.08 -4.82 4.62
C VAL A 25 -49.80 -5.80 3.68
N ALA A 26 -49.18 -6.19 2.57
CA ALA A 26 -49.75 -7.13 1.61
C ALA A 26 -49.92 -8.53 2.21
N PHE A 27 -48.97 -8.98 3.05
CA PHE A 27 -49.02 -10.26 3.73
C PHE A 27 -50.13 -10.29 4.79
N VAL A 28 -50.26 -9.23 5.59
CA VAL A 28 -51.36 -9.10 6.55
C VAL A 28 -52.69 -9.12 5.81
N ILE A 29 -52.90 -8.30 4.79
CA ILE A 29 -54.18 -8.26 4.05
C ILE A 29 -54.47 -9.59 3.33
N GLY A 30 -53.45 -10.22 2.74
CA GLY A 30 -53.60 -11.47 1.99
C GLY A 30 -53.78 -12.71 2.87
N HIS A 31 -53.19 -12.75 4.06
CA HIS A 31 -53.15 -13.94 4.91
C HIS A 31 -54.09 -13.84 6.13
N PHE A 32 -54.62 -12.67 6.49
CA PHE A 32 -55.61 -12.57 7.58
C PHE A 32 -56.96 -13.18 7.15
N PRO A 33 -57.44 -14.24 7.81
CA PRO A 33 -58.68 -14.92 7.42
C PRO A 33 -59.93 -14.09 7.73
N LEU A 34 -59.86 -13.14 8.65
CA LEU A 34 -60.99 -12.31 9.10
C LEU A 34 -61.41 -11.25 8.07
N LEU A 35 -60.49 -10.79 7.21
CA LEU A 35 -60.77 -9.77 6.17
C LEU A 35 -61.62 -10.32 5.01
N ARG A 36 -61.76 -11.64 4.93
CA ARG A 36 -62.55 -12.33 3.90
C ARG A 36 -64.06 -12.19 4.12
N TYR A 37 -64.48 -11.83 5.33
CA TYR A 37 -65.89 -11.66 5.70
C TYR A 37 -66.42 -10.24 5.40
N SER A 38 -65.55 -9.28 5.14
CA SER A 38 -65.95 -7.94 4.66
C SER A 38 -66.08 -7.93 3.14
N ALA A 39 -67.31 -7.71 2.65
CA ALA A 39 -67.66 -7.72 1.24
C ALA A 39 -66.82 -6.75 0.37
N GLN A 40 -66.31 -5.66 0.96
CA GLN A 40 -65.48 -4.67 0.25
C GLN A 40 -64.03 -5.13 0.05
N LEU A 41 -63.49 -5.98 0.93
CA LEU A 41 -62.07 -6.36 0.94
C LEU A 41 -61.82 -7.74 0.32
N ALA A 42 -62.84 -8.59 0.24
CA ALA A 42 -62.77 -9.93 -0.33
C ALA A 42 -62.09 -10.02 -1.72
N PRO A 43 -62.35 -9.13 -2.71
CA PRO A 43 -61.67 -9.23 -4.01
C PRO A 43 -60.19 -8.85 -3.96
N TYR A 44 -59.78 -8.02 -3.00
CA TYR A 44 -58.40 -7.56 -2.86
C TYR A 44 -57.48 -8.59 -2.20
N VAL A 45 -58.04 -9.57 -1.48
CA VAL A 45 -57.25 -10.61 -0.79
C VAL A 45 -56.43 -11.46 -1.77
N ALA A 46 -56.98 -11.82 -2.93
CA ALA A 46 -56.28 -12.62 -3.94
C ALA A 46 -55.12 -11.84 -4.58
N VAL A 47 -55.36 -10.56 -4.89
CA VAL A 47 -54.34 -9.66 -5.45
C VAL A 47 -53.24 -9.40 -4.41
N ALA A 48 -53.60 -9.13 -3.16
CA ALA A 48 -52.66 -8.92 -2.07
C ALA A 48 -51.76 -10.15 -1.83
N ARG A 49 -52.29 -11.37 -1.95
CA ARG A 49 -51.47 -12.59 -1.91
C ARG A 49 -50.45 -12.63 -3.04
N LEU A 50 -50.85 -12.34 -4.27
CA LEU A 50 -49.94 -12.35 -5.42
C LEU A 50 -48.86 -11.28 -5.27
N VAL A 51 -49.24 -10.07 -4.84
CA VAL A 51 -48.29 -9.00 -4.52
C VAL A 51 -47.33 -9.43 -3.42
N SER A 52 -47.81 -10.07 -2.35
CA SER A 52 -46.92 -10.53 -1.27
C SER A 52 -45.86 -11.52 -1.76
N VAL A 53 -46.22 -12.46 -2.64
CA VAL A 53 -45.26 -13.42 -3.22
C VAL A 53 -44.27 -12.72 -4.14
N LEU A 54 -44.74 -11.77 -4.95
CA LEU A 54 -43.90 -11.03 -5.89
C LEU A 54 -42.90 -10.12 -5.15
N VAL A 55 -43.35 -9.41 -4.12
CA VAL A 55 -42.48 -8.57 -3.28
C VAL A 55 -41.52 -9.43 -2.47
N ALA A 56 -41.93 -10.59 -1.97
CA ALA A 56 -41.02 -11.54 -1.31
C ALA A 56 -39.92 -12.03 -2.25
N ALA A 57 -40.27 -12.42 -3.48
CA ALA A 57 -39.30 -12.84 -4.49
C ALA A 57 -38.31 -11.71 -4.81
N LEU A 58 -38.78 -10.48 -4.91
CA LEU A 58 -37.95 -9.30 -5.14
C LEU A 58 -37.02 -9.01 -3.96
N LEU A 59 -37.53 -9.06 -2.72
CA LEU A 59 -36.74 -8.94 -1.49
C LEU A 59 -35.62 -10.00 -1.43
N PHE A 60 -35.93 -11.27 -1.68
CA PHE A 60 -34.93 -12.34 -1.69
C PHE A 60 -33.88 -12.12 -2.79
N PHE A 61 -34.29 -11.63 -3.96
CA PHE A 61 -33.38 -11.30 -5.04
C PHE A 61 -32.44 -10.14 -4.66
N MET A 62 -32.97 -9.06 -4.08
CA MET A 62 -32.15 -7.91 -3.65
C MET A 62 -31.19 -8.26 -2.51
N ILE A 63 -31.65 -9.06 -1.54
CA ILE A 63 -30.78 -9.57 -0.47
C ILE A 63 -29.67 -10.44 -1.07
N GLY A 64 -30.00 -11.31 -2.03
CA GLY A 64 -29.02 -12.13 -2.72
C GLY A 64 -27.95 -11.31 -3.44
N PHE A 65 -28.37 -10.28 -4.19
CA PHE A 65 -27.47 -9.37 -4.89
C PHE A 65 -26.53 -8.62 -3.93
N ARG A 66 -27.08 -8.14 -2.80
CA ARG A 66 -26.30 -7.45 -1.78
C ARG A 66 -25.26 -8.36 -1.12
N VAL A 67 -25.62 -9.60 -0.82
CA VAL A 67 -24.69 -10.59 -0.25
C VAL A 67 -23.58 -10.96 -1.23
N SER A 68 -23.83 -10.95 -2.54
CA SER A 68 -22.76 -11.11 -3.54
C SER A 68 -21.83 -9.90 -3.59
N ASP A 69 -22.37 -8.69 -3.55
CA ASP A 69 -21.60 -7.45 -3.63
C ASP A 69 -20.66 -7.28 -2.42
N GLU A 70 -21.20 -7.48 -1.21
CA GLU A 70 -20.44 -7.44 0.05
C GLU A 70 -19.27 -8.46 0.07
N ARG A 71 -19.41 -9.58 -0.65
CA ARG A 71 -18.33 -10.57 -0.78
C ARG A 71 -17.22 -10.14 -1.73
N GLU A 72 -17.53 -9.39 -2.77
CA GLU A 72 -16.51 -8.85 -3.68
C GLU A 72 -15.74 -7.71 -3.01
N GLU A 73 -16.44 -6.82 -2.31
CA GLU A 73 -15.83 -5.77 -1.51
C GLU A 73 -14.95 -6.34 -0.38
N ALA A 74 -15.43 -7.36 0.34
CA ALA A 74 -14.63 -8.00 1.38
C ALA A 74 -13.35 -8.67 0.81
N LYS A 75 -13.39 -9.19 -0.42
CA LYS A 75 -12.20 -9.74 -1.08
C LYS A 75 -11.23 -8.64 -1.50
N SER A 76 -11.72 -7.53 -2.04
CA SER A 76 -10.87 -6.41 -2.45
C SER A 76 -10.18 -5.76 -1.24
N LEU A 77 -10.92 -5.52 -0.14
CA LEU A 77 -10.38 -5.02 1.12
C LEU A 77 -9.29 -5.95 1.70
N ARG A 78 -9.50 -7.27 1.66
CA ARG A 78 -8.48 -8.25 2.10
C ARG A 78 -7.24 -8.20 1.22
N ALA A 79 -7.39 -8.05 -0.10
CA ALA A 79 -6.28 -7.93 -1.02
C ALA A 79 -5.48 -6.64 -0.78
N THR A 80 -6.16 -5.51 -0.50
CA THR A 80 -5.50 -4.25 -0.15
C THR A 80 -4.74 -4.34 1.16
N ILE A 81 -5.31 -4.97 2.18
CA ILE A 81 -4.62 -5.18 3.47
C ILE A 81 -3.38 -6.06 3.28
N ALA A 82 -3.47 -7.15 2.52
CA ALA A 82 -2.34 -8.02 2.24
C ALA A 82 -1.21 -7.28 1.48
N ALA A 83 -1.56 -6.43 0.52
CA ALA A 83 -0.59 -5.61 -0.21
C ALA A 83 0.10 -4.59 0.72
N GLN A 84 -0.64 -3.93 1.60
CA GLN A 84 -0.05 -2.99 2.58
C GLN A 84 0.87 -3.70 3.58
N GLN A 85 0.52 -4.90 4.02
CA GLN A 85 1.38 -5.70 4.90
C GLN A 85 2.68 -6.10 4.20
N ALA A 86 2.61 -6.54 2.95
CA ALA A 86 3.79 -6.86 2.16
C ALA A 86 4.71 -5.65 1.97
N ASP A 87 4.15 -4.45 1.75
CA ASP A 87 4.93 -3.22 1.62
C ASP A 87 5.59 -2.77 2.94
N LEU A 88 4.89 -2.96 4.07
CA LEU A 88 5.47 -2.73 5.40
C LEU A 88 6.61 -3.71 5.71
N GLU A 89 6.48 -4.97 5.33
CA GLU A 89 7.56 -5.95 5.50
C GLU A 89 8.76 -5.64 4.60
N ASN A 90 8.50 -5.23 3.35
CA ASN A 90 9.56 -4.87 2.42
C ASN A 90 10.29 -3.60 2.88
N SER A 91 9.56 -2.57 3.30
CA SER A 91 10.16 -1.34 3.84
C SER A 91 10.94 -1.59 5.14
N ARG A 92 10.50 -2.51 6.00
CA ARG A 92 11.28 -2.93 7.18
C ARG A 92 12.59 -3.62 6.80
N LYS A 93 12.57 -4.51 5.81
CA LYS A 93 13.78 -5.15 5.29
C LYS A 93 14.75 -4.13 4.69
N SER A 94 14.25 -3.23 3.84
CA SER A 94 15.07 -2.17 3.25
C SER A 94 15.72 -1.28 4.31
N ARG A 95 14.98 -0.89 5.37
CA ARG A 95 15.55 -0.10 6.47
C ARG A 95 16.60 -0.87 7.27
N ALA A 96 16.41 -2.18 7.48
CA ALA A 96 17.40 -3.02 8.15
C ALA A 96 18.68 -3.16 7.31
N ASP A 97 18.55 -3.34 6.00
CA ASP A 97 19.68 -3.41 5.08
C ASP A 97 20.42 -2.07 4.96
N GLU A 98 19.69 -0.96 4.94
CA GLU A 98 20.27 0.39 4.98
C GLU A 98 21.03 0.66 6.28
N ALA A 99 20.47 0.26 7.43
CA ALA A 99 21.15 0.38 8.72
C ALA A 99 22.44 -0.44 8.76
N ALA A 100 22.39 -1.70 8.30
CA ALA A 100 23.58 -2.56 8.23
C ALA A 100 24.66 -1.99 7.29
N ARG A 101 24.26 -1.39 6.17
CA ARG A 101 25.21 -0.69 5.27
C ARG A 101 25.80 0.56 5.90
N ALA A 102 25.00 1.34 6.62
CA ALA A 102 25.49 2.54 7.30
C ALA A 102 26.50 2.19 8.40
N ASP A 103 26.24 1.12 9.18
CA ASP A 103 27.15 0.64 10.22
C ASP A 103 28.48 0.15 9.61
N ALA A 104 28.43 -0.63 8.51
CA ALA A 104 29.64 -1.08 7.81
C ALA A 104 30.48 0.08 7.25
N ILE A 105 29.84 1.14 6.74
CA ILE A 105 30.54 2.35 6.28
C ILE A 105 31.17 3.09 7.47
N ALA A 106 30.45 3.20 8.59
CA ALA A 106 30.97 3.86 9.79
C ALA A 106 32.18 3.14 10.38
N GLU A 107 32.17 1.80 10.40
CA GLU A 107 33.33 0.99 10.82
C GLU A 107 34.51 1.16 9.87
N GLY A 108 34.28 1.11 8.55
CA GLY A 108 35.33 1.35 7.55
C GLY A 108 35.94 2.75 7.64
N ALA A 109 35.11 3.77 7.85
CA ALA A 109 35.57 5.15 8.02
C ALA A 109 36.39 5.33 9.31
N ARG A 110 36.03 4.66 10.41
CA ARG A 110 36.82 4.68 11.65
C ARG A 110 38.18 4.01 11.47
N ALA A 111 38.22 2.85 10.82
CA ALA A 111 39.47 2.16 10.55
C ALA A 111 40.41 2.97 9.64
N GLN A 112 39.85 3.67 8.64
CA GLN A 112 40.62 4.60 7.79
C GLN A 112 41.14 5.79 8.58
N TYR A 113 40.30 6.39 9.43
CA TYR A 113 40.71 7.51 10.27
C TYR A 113 41.85 7.13 11.22
N GLU A 114 41.80 5.96 11.84
CA GLU A 114 42.87 5.47 12.73
C GLU A 114 44.18 5.25 11.95
N ALA A 115 44.10 4.62 10.77
CA ALA A 115 45.27 4.45 9.90
C ALA A 115 45.87 5.78 9.43
N ASP A 116 45.02 6.77 9.12
CA ASP A 116 45.46 8.11 8.71
C ASP A 116 46.12 8.85 9.87
N VAL A 117 45.60 8.76 11.10
CA VAL A 117 46.21 9.34 12.30
C VAL A 117 47.59 8.73 12.56
N ASP A 118 47.72 7.41 12.49
CA ASP A 118 49.00 6.72 12.66
C ASP A 118 50.01 7.10 11.56
N TYR A 119 49.55 7.21 10.31
CA TYR A 119 50.38 7.64 9.19
C TYR A 119 50.85 9.09 9.35
N ILE A 120 49.96 10.00 9.73
CA ILE A 120 50.29 11.41 10.00
C ILE A 120 51.29 11.51 11.16
N GLY A 121 51.13 10.71 12.22
CA GLY A 121 52.06 10.67 13.35
C GLY A 121 53.47 10.23 12.93
N GLN A 122 53.59 9.27 12.00
CA GLN A 122 54.89 8.86 11.43
C GLN A 122 55.51 9.97 10.58
N LEU A 123 54.70 10.67 9.79
CA LEU A 123 55.13 11.82 8.98
C LEU A 123 55.60 13.01 9.82
N GLU A 124 54.98 13.24 10.99
CA GLU A 124 55.40 14.30 11.92
C GLU A 124 56.69 13.95 12.67
N ALA A 125 56.91 12.65 12.95
CA ALA A 125 58.16 12.16 13.56
C ALA A 125 59.35 12.18 12.58
N ASP A 126 59.09 12.07 11.28
CA ASP A 126 60.11 12.24 10.24
C ASP A 126 60.43 13.73 10.02
N ASP A 127 61.53 14.19 10.62
CA ASP A 127 62.05 15.58 10.60
C ASP A 127 62.35 16.16 9.19
N ARG A 128 62.09 15.37 8.13
CA ARG A 128 62.19 15.75 6.72
C ARG A 128 60.98 16.51 6.20
N CYS A 129 59.84 16.43 6.89
CA CYS A 129 58.55 17.00 6.46
C CYS A 129 58.02 18.11 7.39
N LYS A 130 58.89 18.77 8.17
CA LYS A 130 58.48 19.94 8.95
C LYS A 130 57.98 21.04 8.00
N PHE A 131 56.69 21.33 8.08
CA PHE A 131 56.08 22.43 7.32
C PHE A 131 56.69 23.74 7.81
N ASP A 132 57.55 24.35 6.99
CA ASP A 132 58.17 25.64 7.27
C ASP A 132 57.35 26.73 6.57
N PRO A 133 56.45 27.45 7.26
CA PRO A 133 55.57 28.44 6.64
C PRO A 133 56.34 29.66 6.11
N PHE A 134 57.64 29.78 6.40
CA PHE A 134 58.53 30.82 5.88
C PHE A 134 59.84 30.25 5.29
N GLY A 135 59.88 28.94 5.03
CA GLY A 135 61.08 28.20 4.61
C GLY A 135 61.24 28.10 3.11
N ARG A 136 62.45 28.42 2.64
CA ARG A 136 62.85 28.29 1.24
C ARG A 136 62.57 26.87 0.75
N VAL A 137 61.75 26.74 -0.29
CA VAL A 137 61.62 25.52 -1.08
C VAL A 137 63.05 25.05 -1.39
N ARG A 138 63.40 23.85 -0.90
CA ARG A 138 64.71 23.27 -1.15
C ARG A 138 64.74 22.91 -2.62
N ASP A 139 65.29 23.80 -3.44
CA ASP A 139 65.61 23.56 -4.85
C ASP A 139 66.64 22.43 -4.93
N GLY A 140 66.16 21.20 -4.86
CA GLY A 140 66.92 19.98 -5.09
C GLY A 140 67.18 19.81 -6.58
N ALA A 141 68.02 20.67 -7.14
CA ALA A 141 68.63 20.41 -8.43
C ALA A 141 69.62 19.25 -8.29
N ALA A 142 69.19 18.02 -8.63
CA ALA A 142 70.03 17.04 -9.34
C ALA A 142 69.25 15.79 -9.79
N ARG A 143 68.80 15.84 -11.06
CA ARG A 143 69.17 14.85 -12.10
C ARG A 143 68.56 13.43 -12.00
N GLY A 144 67.46 13.19 -12.73
CA GLY A 144 67.18 11.86 -13.30
C GLY A 144 65.72 11.48 -13.57
N SER A 145 65.41 11.36 -14.87
CA SER A 145 64.34 10.56 -15.50
C SER A 145 62.84 10.93 -15.30
N THR A 146 62.35 11.65 -16.32
CA THR A 146 61.14 11.37 -17.10
C THR A 146 59.79 11.32 -16.39
N ALA A 147 59.08 12.44 -16.47
CA ALA A 147 57.64 12.45 -16.57
C ALA A 147 57.19 11.73 -17.86
N ALA A 148 56.28 10.77 -17.74
CA ALA A 148 55.27 10.48 -18.75
C ALA A 148 53.99 10.01 -18.04
N SER A 149 52.97 10.84 -18.19
CA SER A 149 51.61 10.71 -17.72
C SER A 149 50.90 9.47 -18.25
N GLY A 150 50.15 8.78 -17.40
CA GLY A 150 49.24 7.70 -17.82
C GLY A 150 48.21 7.39 -16.74
N SER A 151 47.25 8.30 -16.54
CA SER A 151 46.06 8.05 -15.73
C SER A 151 45.20 7.00 -16.45
N ALA A 152 45.24 5.74 -15.99
CA ALA A 152 44.32 4.70 -16.42
C ALA A 152 43.03 4.81 -15.60
N ALA A 153 42.10 5.62 -16.09
CA ALA A 153 40.73 5.65 -15.59
C ALA A 153 40.01 4.33 -15.90
N ARG A 154 39.30 3.81 -14.90
CA ARG A 154 38.51 2.57 -14.92
C ARG A 154 37.42 2.62 -15.99
N SER A 155 37.26 1.53 -16.75
CA SER A 155 36.03 1.25 -17.50
C SER A 155 35.33 0.07 -16.85
N ALA A 156 34.19 0.33 -16.21
CA ALA A 156 33.29 -0.70 -15.69
C ALA A 156 32.53 -1.30 -16.87
N ALA A 157 32.82 -2.56 -17.20
CA ALA A 157 32.09 -3.32 -18.20
C ALA A 157 30.69 -3.65 -17.65
N GLY A 158 29.66 -3.00 -18.19
CA GLY A 158 28.27 -3.38 -18.01
C GLY A 158 27.98 -4.66 -18.79
N THR A 159 27.61 -5.71 -18.05
CA THR A 159 27.03 -6.94 -18.57
C THR A 159 25.59 -6.68 -19.04
N ARG A 160 25.27 -7.12 -20.26
CA ARG A 160 23.91 -7.44 -20.70
C ARG A 160 23.79 -8.94 -20.84
#